data_AF-A0AAI8BC62-F1
#
_entry.id   AF-A0AAI8BC62-F1
#
_cell.length_a   1.000
_cell.length_b   1.000
_cell.length_c   1.000
_cell.angle_alpha   90.00
_cell.angle_beta   90.00
_cell.angle_gamma   90.00
#
_symmetry.space_group_name_H-M   'P 1'
#
loop_
_entity.id
_entity.type
_entity.pdbx_description
1 polymer ?
#
loop_
_entity_poly.entity_id
_entity_poly.type
_entity_poly.pdbx_seq_one_letter_code
_entity_poly.pdbx_strand_id
1 'polypeptide(L)' 'MSEVFRVWCEWDIGLADVVFATSDAAWLAAEQALRAVGIDDDIDDLDDAGLIGVDSLPVRQ' A
#
# COMPACT_ATOMS: atom_id res chain seq x y z
N MET A 1 18.73 2.09 11.62
CA MET A 1 17.89 1.02 11.05
C MET A 1 17.12 1.67 9.92
N SER A 2 17.28 1.18 8.69
CA SER A 2 16.45 1.63 7.58
C SER A 2 15.19 0.77 7.56
N GLU A 3 14.04 1.37 7.31
CA GLU A 3 12.77 0.65 7.12
C GLU A 3 12.27 0.86 5.69
N VAL A 4 11.52 -0.10 5.20
CA VAL A 4 10.78 0.00 3.94
C VAL A 4 9.32 -0.28 4.20
N PHE A 5 8.47 0.19 3.31
CA PHE A 5 7.02 0.12 3.45
C PHE A 5 6.46 -0.77 2.37
N ARG A 6 5.50 -1.64 2.70
CA ARG A 6 4.77 -2.43 1.71
C ARG A 6 3.28 -2.14 1.83
N VAL A 7 2.58 -2.17 0.70
CA VAL A 7 1.11 -2.10 0.68
C VAL A 7 0.58 -3.51 0.79
N TRP A 8 -0.38 -3.73 1.66
CA TRP A 8 -1.24 -4.91 1.63
C TRP A 8 -2.66 -4.46 1.31
N CYS A 9 -3.39 -5.28 0.56
CA CYS A 9 -4.77 -5.02 0.16
C CYS A 9 -5.51 -6.35 0.07
N GLU A 10 -6.80 -6.38 0.39
CA GLU A 10 -7.63 -7.58 0.20
C GLU A 10 -7.69 -8.00 -1.27
N TRP A 11 -7.61 -7.03 -2.18
CA TRP A 11 -7.57 -7.26 -3.62
C TRP A 11 -6.14 -7.29 -4.16
N ASP A 12 -5.94 -8.06 -5.22
CA ASP A 12 -4.69 -8.01 -5.98
C ASP A 12 -4.65 -6.75 -6.85
N ILE A 13 -4.02 -5.72 -6.31
CA ILE A 13 -3.75 -4.44 -7.00
C ILE A 13 -2.36 -4.42 -7.65
N GLY A 14 -1.64 -5.55 -7.70
CA GLY A 14 -0.33 -5.65 -8.34
C GLY A 14 0.84 -5.04 -7.55
N LEU A 15 0.69 -4.81 -6.25
CA LEU A 15 1.73 -4.23 -5.37
C LEU A 15 2.35 -5.22 -4.37
N ALA A 16 1.95 -6.50 -4.38
CA ALA A 16 2.32 -7.47 -3.36
C ALA A 16 3.84 -7.65 -3.17
N ASP A 17 4.63 -7.52 -4.24
CA ASP A 17 6.09 -7.68 -4.23
C ASP A 17 6.86 -6.35 -4.27
N VAL A 18 6.17 -5.21 -4.11
CA VAL A 18 6.76 -3.87 -4.19
C VAL A 18 6.98 -3.30 -2.80
N VAL A 19 8.18 -2.76 -2.58
CA VAL A 19 8.52 -2.03 -1.36
C VAL A 19 8.90 -0.59 -1.67
N PHE A 20 8.55 0.31 -0.75
CA PHE A 20 8.69 1.75 -0.88
C PHE A 20 9.62 2.29 0.21
N ALA A 21 10.34 3.36 -0.11
CA ALA A 21 11.23 4.02 0.84
C ALA A 21 10.49 4.82 1.92
N THR A 22 9.23 5.22 1.66
CA THR A 22 8.39 6.00 2.59
C THR A 22 6.95 5.49 2.58
N SER A 23 6.23 5.71 3.69
CA SER A 23 4.79 5.42 3.80
C SER A 23 3.98 6.17 2.75
N ASP A 24 4.27 7.45 2.54
CA ASP A 24 3.52 8.31 1.62
C ASP A 24 3.65 7.81 0.17
N ALA A 25 4.81 7.29 -0.21
CA ALA A 25 5.01 6.69 -1.54
C ALA A 25 4.23 5.39 -1.70
N ALA A 26 4.12 4.58 -0.63
CA ALA A 26 3.30 3.38 -0.62
C ALA A 26 1.82 3.70 -0.79
N TRP A 27 1.29 4.69 -0.05
CA TRP A 27 -0.10 5.14 -0.16
C TRP A 27 -0.43 5.72 -1.53
N LEU A 28 0.44 6.57 -2.08
CA LEU A 28 0.26 7.12 -3.43
C LEU A 28 0.22 6.03 -4.50
N ALA A 29 1.09 5.02 -4.37
CA ALA A 29 1.09 3.88 -5.29
C ALA A 29 -0.18 3.02 -5.14
N ALA A 30 -0.66 2.82 -3.91
CA ALA A 30 -1.90 2.11 -3.64
C ALA A 30 -3.11 2.80 -4.30
N GLU A 31 -3.24 4.12 -4.15
CA GLU A 31 -4.32 4.91 -4.77
C GLU A 31 -4.30 4.79 -6.30
N GLN A 32 -3.12 4.85 -6.91
CA GLN A 32 -2.97 4.68 -8.36
C GLN A 32 -3.32 3.26 -8.81
N ALA A 33 -2.91 2.25 -8.03
CA ALA A 33 -3.14 0.85 -8.33
C ALA A 33 -4.63 0.48 -8.23
N LEU A 34 -5.34 0.96 -7.20
CA LEU A 34 -6.79 0.81 -7.04
C LEU A 34 -7.54 1.34 -8.27
N ARG A 35 -7.22 2.58 -8.69
CA ARG A 35 -7.81 3.18 -9.90
C ARG A 35 -7.49 2.39 -11.16
N ALA A 36 -6.27 1.86 -11.27
CA ALA A 36 -5.86 1.06 -12.44
C ALA A 36 -6.64 -0.25 -12.57
N VAL A 37 -7.04 -0.86 -11.44
CA VAL A 37 -7.88 -2.07 -11.44
C VAL A 37 -9.39 -1.77 -11.46
N GLY A 38 -9.77 -0.49 -11.48
CA GLY A 38 -11.17 -0.05 -11.57
C GLY A 38 -11.89 0.04 -10.22
N ILE A 39 -11.15 0.09 -9.11
CA ILE A 39 -11.69 0.40 -7.78
C ILE A 39 -11.66 1.93 -7.63
N ASP A 40 -12.84 2.54 -7.54
CA ASP A 40 -13.03 4.00 -7.38
C ASP A 40 -13.44 4.35 -5.93
N ASP A 41 -13.28 3.40 -5.01
CA ASP A 41 -13.50 3.62 -3.58
C ASP A 41 -12.44 4.56 -3.02
N ASP A 42 -12.85 5.33 -2.00
CA ASP A 42 -11.93 6.21 -1.29
C ASP A 42 -10.92 5.38 -0.49
N ILE A 43 -9.64 5.74 -0.59
CA ILE A 43 -8.57 4.99 0.07
C ILE A 43 -8.66 5.08 1.60
N ASP A 44 -9.17 6.20 2.14
CA ASP A 44 -9.37 6.38 3.56
C ASP A 44 -10.52 5.47 4.06
N ASP A 45 -11.60 5.33 3.29
CA ASP A 45 -12.70 4.41 3.62
C ASP A 45 -12.23 2.95 3.62
N LEU A 46 -11.34 2.57 2.70
CA LEU A 46 -10.75 1.23 2.64
C LEU A 46 -9.80 0.96 3.82
N ASP A 47 -9.01 1.96 4.25
CA ASP A 47 -8.12 1.85 5.41
C ASP A 47 -8.93 1.73 6.71
N ASP A 48 -9.96 2.57 6.88
CA ASP A 48 -10.88 2.53 8.02
C ASP A 48 -11.65 1.20 8.11
N ALA A 49 -12.00 0.61 6.96
CA ALA A 49 -12.62 -0.70 6.88
C ALA A 49 -11.63 -1.86 7.11
N GLY A 50 -10.33 -1.59 7.16
CA GLY A 50 -9.28 -2.60 7.29
C GLY A 50 -9.21 -3.53 6.08
N LEU A 51 -9.37 -2.99 4.87
CA LEU A 51 -9.29 -3.71 3.59
C LEU A 51 -7.98 -3.41 2.85
N ILE A 52 -7.29 -2.35 3.25
CA ILE A 52 -5.97 -1.96 2.76
C ILE A 52 -5.14 -1.45 3.94
N GLY A 53 -3.82 -1.42 3.77
CA GLY A 53 -2.94 -0.76 4.71
C GLY A 53 -1.47 -0.80 4.28
N VAL A 54 -0.63 -0.13 5.06
CA VAL A 54 0.81 -0.08 4.85
C VAL A 54 1.54 -0.67 6.05
N ASP A 55 2.33 -1.73 5.81
CA ASP A 55 3.22 -2.30 6.82
C ASP A 55 4.62 -1.68 6.71
N SER A 56 5.28 -1.47 7.84
CA SER A 56 6.72 -1.18 7.88
C SER A 56 7.54 -2.45 8.13
N LEU A 57 8.62 -2.60 7.36
CA LEU A 57 9.53 -3.73 7.41
C LEU A 57 10.94 -3.23 7.76
N PRO A 58 11.55 -3.72 8.86
CA PRO A 58 12.91 -3.34 9.20
C PRO A 58 13.91 -4.01 8.24
N VAL A 59 14.79 -3.22 7.63
CA VAL A 59 15.89 -3.70 6.79
C VAL A 59 17.13 -3.88 7.66
N ARG A 60 17.61 -5.13 7.77
CA ARG A 60 18.92 -5.42 8.34
C ARG A 60 19.98 -5.21 7.24
N GLN A 61 20.87 -4.25 7.47
CA GLN A 61 22.07 -4.05 6.64
C GLN A 61 23.15 -5.08 6.98
#